data_AF-A0A1X7UJ38-F1
#
_entry.id   AF-A0A1X7UJ38-F1
#
_cell.length_a   1.000
_cell.length_b   1.000
_cell.length_c   1.000
_cell.angle_alpha   90.00
_cell.angle_beta   90.00
_cell.angle_gamma   90.00
#
_symmetry.space_group_name_H-M   'P 1'
#
loop_
_entity.id
_entity.type
_entity.pdbx_description
1 polymer ?
#
loop_
_entity_poly.entity_id
_entity_poly.type
_entity_poly.pdbx_seq_one_letter_code
_entity_poly.pdbx_strand_id
1 'polypeptide(L)'
;MSVARGLVLYFNPSLLRENGGHVELNRNWALSLLERMKYVKRKGSTARNKESVSDFMERKSTFLQDVVATVEIEEVPFELTLNWDQTGIKIVPSSSWTMEIQGSKRVEISGIAD
;
A
#
# COMPACT_ATOMS: atom_id res chain seq x y z
N MET A 1 17.62 6.33 0.79
CA MET A 1 18.92 6.58 0.13
C MET A 1 19.79 5.32 0.07
N SER A 2 19.77 4.48 1.11
CA SER A 2 20.55 3.22 1.19
C SER A 2 20.25 2.23 0.05
N VAL A 3 18.98 2.07 -0.34
CA VAL A 3 18.57 1.17 -1.44
C VAL A 3 19.08 1.66 -2.80
N ALA A 4 18.94 2.96 -3.10
CA ALA A 4 19.45 3.55 -4.35
C ALA A 4 20.97 3.42 -4.46
N ARG A 5 21.69 3.62 -3.34
CA ARG A 5 23.14 3.40 -3.29
C ARG A 5 23.50 1.95 -3.55
N GLY A 6 22.81 1.01 -2.90
CA GLY A 6 23.01 -0.43 -3.11
C GLY A 6 22.80 -0.85 -4.58
N LEU A 7 21.77 -0.31 -5.24
CA LEU A 7 21.53 -0.55 -6.66
C LEU A 7 22.66 -0.02 -7.55
N VAL A 8 23.10 1.22 -7.34
CA VAL A 8 24.19 1.78 -8.17
C VAL A 8 25.51 1.03 -7.91
N LEU A 9 25.79 0.65 -6.67
CA LEU A 9 26.94 -0.20 -6.34
C LEU A 9 26.88 -1.58 -7.01
N TYR A 10 25.68 -2.16 -7.17
CA TYR A 10 25.53 -3.44 -7.86
C TYR A 10 25.70 -3.31 -9.38
N PHE A 11 25.12 -2.29 -10.01
CA PHE A 11 25.10 -2.15 -11.46
C PHE A 11 26.34 -1.45 -12.04
N ASN A 12 26.74 -0.32 -11.48
CA ASN A 12 27.92 0.41 -11.93
C ASN A 12 28.46 1.35 -10.83
N PRO A 13 29.41 0.87 -10.00
CA PRO A 13 29.99 1.65 -8.92
C PRO A 13 30.65 2.96 -9.37
N SER A 14 31.22 2.99 -10.59
CA SER A 14 32.02 4.13 -11.07
C SER A 14 31.20 5.41 -11.28
N LEU A 15 29.86 5.30 -11.31
CA LEU A 15 28.98 6.45 -11.42
C LEU A 15 28.93 7.26 -10.11
N LEU A 16 29.15 6.64 -8.96
CA LEU A 16 29.03 7.30 -7.66
C LEU A 16 30.19 8.26 -7.42
N ARG A 17 29.88 9.42 -6.85
CA ARG A 17 30.86 10.46 -6.49
C ARG A 17 31.98 9.95 -5.57
N GLU A 18 31.68 9.01 -4.67
CA GLU A 18 32.67 8.36 -3.80
C GLU A 18 33.69 7.48 -4.55
N ASN A 19 33.35 7.04 -5.77
CA ASN A 19 34.21 6.24 -6.65
C ASN A 19 34.77 7.07 -7.83
N GLY A 20 34.74 8.40 -7.73
CA GLY A 20 35.24 9.31 -8.78
C GLY A 20 34.22 9.65 -9.87
N GLY A 21 32.97 9.23 -9.74
CA GLY A 21 31.89 9.54 -10.67
C GLY A 21 31.21 10.90 -10.44
N HIS A 22 30.15 11.16 -11.22
CA HIS A 22 29.40 12.42 -11.19
C HIS A 22 28.05 12.32 -10.46
N VAL A 23 27.63 11.11 -10.05
CA VAL A 23 26.35 10.89 -9.38
C VAL A 23 26.49 11.06 -7.88
N GLU A 24 25.79 12.06 -7.36
CA GLU A 24 25.60 12.24 -5.92
C GLU A 24 24.16 11.91 -5.55
N LEU A 25 23.97 10.84 -4.79
CA LEU A 25 22.66 10.41 -4.33
C LEU A 25 22.20 11.31 -3.18
N ASN A 26 21.50 12.38 -3.52
CA ASN A 26 20.90 13.32 -2.58
C ASN A 26 19.38 13.47 -2.86
N ARG A 27 18.70 14.28 -2.05
CA ARG A 27 17.26 14.52 -2.22
C ARG A 27 16.91 15.08 -3.60
N ASN A 28 17.74 15.97 -4.14
CA ASN A 28 17.50 16.59 -5.44
C ASN A 28 17.65 15.57 -6.57
N TRP A 29 18.64 14.68 -6.49
CA TRP A 29 18.78 13.56 -7.43
C TRP A 29 17.54 12.66 -7.41
N ALA A 30 17.03 12.32 -6.21
CA ALA A 30 15.84 11.49 -6.09
C ALA A 30 14.59 12.17 -6.69
N LEU A 31 14.40 13.46 -6.43
CA LEU A 31 13.30 14.24 -7.01
C LEU A 31 13.41 14.34 -8.53
N SER A 32 14.60 14.61 -9.06
CA SER A 32 14.87 14.65 -10.51
C SER A 32 14.64 13.29 -11.18
N LEU A 33 14.97 12.19 -10.50
CA LEU A 33 14.66 10.84 -10.99
C LEU A 33 13.14 10.62 -11.07
N LEU A 34 12.40 10.94 -9.99
CA LEU A 34 10.95 10.77 -9.95
C LEU A 34 10.26 11.61 -11.04
N GLU A 35 10.71 12.85 -11.25
CA GLU A 35 10.20 13.72 -12.30
C GLU A 35 10.44 13.14 -13.70
N ARG A 36 11.65 12.63 -13.98
CA ARG A 36 11.96 11.97 -15.26
C ARG A 36 11.16 10.69 -15.49
N MET A 37 10.81 9.97 -14.42
CA MET A 37 9.91 8.82 -14.46
C MET A 37 8.43 9.22 -14.55
N LYS A 38 8.11 10.52 -14.63
CA LYS A 38 6.75 11.08 -14.64
C LYS A 38 5.95 10.76 -13.37
N TYR A 39 6.60 10.65 -12.23
CA TYR A 39 5.92 10.52 -10.94
C TYR A 39 5.51 11.90 -10.43
N VAL A 40 4.29 11.97 -9.89
CA VAL A 40 3.73 13.19 -9.30
C VAL A 40 3.27 12.93 -7.87
N LYS A 41 3.33 13.97 -7.04
CA LYS A 41 2.81 13.91 -5.67
C LYS A 41 1.27 13.85 -5.71
N ARG A 42 0.68 12.82 -5.10
CA ARG A 42 -0.77 12.58 -5.07
C ARG A 42 -1.27 12.54 -3.63
N LYS A 43 -2.43 13.15 -3.38
CA LYS A 43 -3.14 13.03 -2.11
C LYS A 43 -4.16 11.90 -2.23
N GLY A 44 -4.18 10.98 -1.27
CA GLY A 44 -5.24 9.98 -1.19
C GLY A 44 -6.58 10.63 -0.89
N SER A 45 -7.63 10.15 -1.54
CA SER A 45 -9.00 10.54 -1.25
C SER A 45 -9.80 9.32 -0.82
N THR A 46 -10.51 9.45 0.31
CA THR A 46 -11.52 8.50 0.78
C THR A 46 -12.88 8.70 0.09
N ALA A 47 -13.02 9.78 -0.68
CA ALA A 47 -14.26 10.22 -1.33
C ALA A 47 -14.82 9.26 -2.39
N ARG A 48 -14.16 8.11 -2.63
CA ARG A 48 -14.56 7.12 -3.63
C ARG A 48 -14.92 5.76 -3.05
N ASN A 49 -15.27 5.67 -1.76
CA ASN A 49 -16.12 4.56 -1.33
C ASN A 49 -17.50 4.79 -1.95
N LYS A 50 -17.76 4.04 -3.03
CA LYS A 50 -19.06 4.04 -3.71
C LYS A 50 -20.16 3.38 -2.87
N GLU A 51 -19.78 2.65 -1.84
CA GLU A 51 -20.69 1.97 -0.94
C GLU A 51 -21.08 2.92 0.18
N SER A 52 -22.38 3.13 0.32
CA SER A 52 -22.92 3.85 1.45
C SER A 52 -22.77 3.03 2.73
N VAL A 53 -22.85 3.70 3.89
CA VAL A 53 -22.81 3.00 5.19
C VAL A 53 -23.93 1.96 5.28
N SER A 54 -25.10 2.22 4.69
CA SER A 54 -26.20 1.25 4.64
C SER A 54 -25.84 0.01 3.81
N ASP A 55 -25.23 0.19 2.63
CA ASP A 55 -24.85 -0.94 1.77
C ASP A 55 -23.82 -1.84 2.47
N PHE A 56 -22.88 -1.22 3.21
CA PHE A 56 -21.91 -1.96 3.99
C PHE A 56 -22.56 -2.77 5.13
N MET A 57 -23.50 -2.16 5.86
CA MET A 57 -24.20 -2.82 6.97
C MET A 57 -25.05 -3.99 6.47
N GLU A 58 -25.72 -3.83 5.33
CA GLU A 58 -26.49 -4.89 4.69
C GLU A 58 -25.57 -6.05 4.30
N ARG A 59 -24.48 -5.77 3.59
CA ARG A 59 -23.51 -6.80 3.18
C ARG A 59 -22.85 -7.52 4.35
N LYS A 60 -22.50 -6.78 5.41
CA LYS A 60 -21.97 -7.36 6.64
C LYS A 60 -22.99 -8.30 7.28
N SER A 61 -24.26 -7.90 7.32
CA SER A 61 -25.34 -8.72 7.86
C SER A 61 -25.52 -10.01 7.04
N THR A 62 -25.56 -9.91 5.71
CA THR A 62 -25.67 -11.07 4.82
C THR A 62 -24.50 -12.02 5.01
N PHE A 63 -23.26 -11.50 5.00
CA PHE A 63 -22.07 -12.32 5.20
C PHE A 63 -22.10 -13.09 6.54
N LEU A 64 -22.49 -12.42 7.63
CA LEU A 64 -22.59 -13.07 8.94
C LEU A 64 -23.70 -14.13 8.96
N GLN A 65 -24.82 -13.88 8.30
CA GLN A 65 -25.89 -14.87 8.17
C GLN A 65 -25.44 -16.10 7.39
N ASP A 66 -24.70 -15.92 6.29
CA ASP A 66 -24.17 -17.02 5.49
C ASP A 66 -23.20 -17.90 6.30
N VAL A 67 -22.34 -17.28 7.12
CA VAL A 67 -21.44 -18.00 8.03
C VAL A 67 -22.22 -18.80 9.06
N VAL A 68 -23.20 -18.18 9.72
CA VAL A 68 -24.04 -18.86 10.73
C VAL A 68 -24.80 -20.02 10.11
N ALA A 69 -25.43 -19.80 8.94
CA ALA A 69 -26.17 -20.84 8.23
C ALA A 69 -25.27 -22.02 7.84
N THR A 70 -24.05 -21.75 7.38
CA THR A 70 -23.08 -22.80 7.02
C THR A 70 -22.66 -23.62 8.24
N VAL A 71 -22.38 -22.97 9.38
CA VAL A 71 -22.04 -23.64 10.64
C VAL A 71 -23.19 -24.53 11.12
N GLU A 72 -24.42 -24.07 10.99
CA GLU A 72 -25.61 -24.82 11.38
C GLU A 72 -25.89 -26.01 10.44
N ILE A 73 -25.82 -25.81 9.11
CA ILE A 73 -26.05 -26.85 8.10
C ILE A 73 -25.02 -27.98 8.19
N GLU A 74 -23.74 -27.61 8.39
CA GLU A 74 -22.64 -28.58 8.45
C GLU A 74 -22.40 -29.09 9.88
N GLU A 75 -23.27 -28.72 10.84
CA GLU A 75 -23.20 -29.09 12.26
C GLU A 75 -21.80 -28.90 12.87
N VAL A 76 -21.12 -27.81 12.49
CA VAL A 76 -19.73 -27.57 12.88
C VAL A 76 -19.66 -27.31 14.39
N PRO A 77 -18.94 -28.16 15.16
CA PRO A 77 -18.77 -27.93 16.59
C PRO A 77 -18.05 -26.60 16.86
N PHE A 78 -18.44 -25.92 17.94
CA PHE A 78 -17.84 -24.66 18.33
C PHE A 78 -16.33 -24.79 18.56
N GLU A 79 -15.89 -25.94 19.05
CA GLU A 79 -14.48 -26.27 19.31
C GLU A 79 -13.62 -26.29 18.03
N LEU A 80 -14.25 -26.46 16.86
CA LEU A 80 -13.58 -26.44 15.55
C LEU A 80 -13.71 -25.08 14.85
N THR A 81 -14.40 -24.12 15.45
CA THR A 81 -14.55 -22.77 14.90
C THR A 81 -13.35 -21.91 15.31
N LEU A 82 -12.48 -21.60 14.34
CA LEU A 82 -11.29 -20.79 14.55
C LEU A 82 -11.48 -19.39 13.96
N ASN A 83 -11.31 -18.37 14.79
CA ASN A 83 -11.20 -16.99 14.30
C ASN A 83 -9.75 -16.75 13.84
N TRP A 84 -9.59 -16.42 12.56
CA TRP A 84 -8.29 -16.07 11.98
C TRP A 84 -8.39 -14.69 11.35
N ASP A 85 -7.67 -13.72 11.92
CA ASP A 85 -7.53 -12.39 11.34
C ASP A 85 -6.07 -12.09 10.98
N GLN A 86 -5.88 -11.13 10.10
CA GLN A 86 -4.58 -10.54 9.83
C GLN A 86 -4.64 -9.07 10.23
N THR A 87 -3.97 -8.72 11.33
CA THR A 87 -3.78 -7.32 11.69
C THR A 87 -2.59 -6.75 10.92
N GLY A 88 -2.86 -5.80 10.02
CA GLY A 88 -1.81 -5.05 9.33
C GLY A 88 -1.05 -4.14 10.30
N ILE A 89 0.14 -4.54 10.74
CA ILE A 89 1.00 -3.66 11.54
C ILE A 89 1.62 -2.61 10.59
N LYS A 90 1.30 -1.32 10.82
CA LYS A 90 1.92 -0.20 10.09
C LYS A 90 3.36 -0.01 10.54
N ILE A 91 4.30 -0.69 9.87
CA ILE A 91 5.74 -0.56 10.13
C ILE A 91 6.29 0.80 9.66
N VAL A 92 5.61 1.45 8.71
CA VAL A 92 6.00 2.74 8.14
C VAL A 92 4.84 3.73 8.29
N PRO A 93 5.09 4.97 8.75
CA PRO A 93 4.05 5.99 8.82
C PRO A 93 3.48 6.28 7.43
N SER A 94 2.18 5.98 7.25
CA SER A 94 1.42 6.33 6.07
C SER A 94 1.06 7.81 6.11
N SER A 95 1.56 8.58 5.14
CA SER A 95 1.07 9.95 4.91
C SER A 95 -0.18 9.89 4.03
N SER A 96 -1.02 10.93 4.09
CA SER A 96 -2.10 11.13 3.09
C SER A 96 -1.56 11.41 1.68
N TRP A 97 -0.23 11.43 1.52
CA TRP A 97 0.48 11.71 0.28
C TRP A 97 1.37 10.55 -0.14
N THR A 98 1.37 10.25 -1.44
CA THR A 98 2.28 9.30 -2.07
C THR A 98 2.83 9.86 -3.38
N MET A 99 3.84 9.20 -3.95
CA MET A 99 4.36 9.48 -5.29
C MET A 99 3.88 8.37 -6.23
N GLU A 100 3.20 8.74 -7.33
CA GLU A 100 2.71 7.77 -8.32
C GLU A 100 2.81 8.31 -9.74
N ILE A 101 2.87 7.42 -10.74
CA ILE A 101 2.91 7.74 -12.16
C ILE A 101 1.76 8.68 -12.55
N GLN A 102 2.10 9.74 -13.28
CA GLN A 102 1.13 10.70 -13.80
C GLN A 102 0.11 10.01 -14.70
N GLY A 103 -1.18 10.17 -14.38
CA GLY A 103 -2.29 9.59 -15.14
C GLY A 103 -2.82 8.25 -14.59
N SER A 104 -2.20 7.71 -13.53
CA SER A 104 -2.73 6.54 -12.83
C SER A 104 -4.16 6.78 -12.32
N LYS A 105 -5.10 5.89 -12.66
CA LYS A 105 -6.52 6.01 -12.27
C LYS A 105 -6.81 5.64 -10.82
N ARG A 106 -6.01 4.73 -10.24
CA ARG A 106 -6.12 4.24 -8.86
C ARG A 106 -4.73 4.26 -8.25
N VAL A 107 -4.61 4.89 -7.08
CA VAL A 107 -3.37 4.97 -6.32
C VAL A 107 -3.64 4.29 -5.00
N GLU A 108 -2.91 3.23 -4.72
CA GLU A 108 -3.03 2.52 -3.45
C GLU A 108 -2.22 3.28 -2.39
N ILE A 109 -2.89 3.66 -1.30
CA ILE A 109 -2.23 4.24 -0.14
C ILE A 109 -2.70 3.44 1.07
N SER A 110 -1.83 2.57 1.56
CA SER A 110 -2.09 1.78 2.76
C SER A 110 -2.40 2.70 3.93
N GLY A 111 -3.48 2.43 4.66
CA GLY A 111 -3.78 3.09 5.92
C GLY A 111 -4.54 4.42 5.87
N ILE A 112 -5.09 4.84 4.72
CA ILE A 112 -5.99 6.00 4.63
C ILE A 112 -7.44 5.66 5.03
N ALA A 113 -7.82 4.38 4.99
CA ALA A 113 -9.16 3.89 5.30
C ALA A 113 -9.23 3.00 6.54
N ASP A 114 -8.14 2.88 7.30
CA ASP A 114 -8.14 2.25 8.64
C ASP A 114 -8.51 3.29 9.71
#